data_AF-A0A4V3WIP2-F1
#
_entry.id   AF-A0A4V3WIP2-F1
#
_cell.length_a   1.000
_cell.length_b   1.000
_cell.length_c   1.000
_cell.angle_alpha   90.00
_cell.angle_beta   90.00
_cell.angle_gamma   90.00
#
_symmetry.space_group_name_H-M   'P 1'
#
loop_
_entity.id
_entity.type
_entity.pdbx_description
1 polymer ?
#
loop_
_entity_poly.entity_id
_entity_poly.type
_entity_poly.pdbx_seq_one_letter_code
_entity_poly.pdbx_strand_id
1 'polypeptide(L)'
;MKNKKQWQEKGEEGWAVSKQFIAALDYLQGKMSVLEEGLNGVDFAGVWRSLATSVDRLLFNGILMSNGKFHDGGVGRLGSDLAVLFGVFEAWCLRPEGFFPKVSEGLKLLKMKENQLKDSLEGGERWLKENGIRHLTVSEEEKIVKNRAYIQFPVLFFGAYHLWLIVLDQCQPFI
;
A
#
# COMPACT_ATOMS: atom_id res chain seq x y z
N MET A 1 -1.42 -20.64 2.68
CA MET A 1 -1.31 -19.19 2.99
C MET A 1 0.12 -18.67 2.73
N LYS A 2 0.59 -18.62 1.47
CA LYS A 2 2.00 -18.29 1.15
C LYS A 2 2.27 -16.79 0.86
N ASN A 3 1.24 -15.92 0.84
CA ASN A 3 1.39 -14.55 0.30
C ASN A 3 1.49 -13.42 1.35
N LYS A 4 1.60 -13.73 2.65
CA LYS A 4 1.67 -12.70 3.70
C LYS A 4 2.94 -11.84 3.65
N LYS A 5 3.97 -12.24 2.89
CA LYS A 5 5.30 -11.61 2.89
C LYS A 5 5.68 -10.86 1.62
N GLN A 6 4.88 -10.92 0.54
CA GLN A 6 5.22 -10.21 -0.72
C GLN A 6 5.39 -8.69 -0.51
N TRP A 7 4.68 -8.11 0.45
CA TRP A 7 4.78 -6.69 0.82
C TRP A 7 6.03 -6.33 1.62
N GLN A 8 6.72 -7.35 2.16
CA GLN A 8 7.84 -7.26 3.08
C GLN A 8 9.19 -7.62 2.43
N GLU A 9 9.16 -8.25 1.24
CA GLU A 9 10.35 -8.73 0.54
C GLU A 9 11.05 -7.61 -0.25
N LYS A 10 12.38 -7.47 -0.07
CA LYS A 10 13.27 -6.55 -0.81
C LYS A 10 13.53 -7.01 -2.26
N GLY A 11 12.49 -7.39 -2.99
CA GLY A 11 12.61 -7.79 -4.40
C GLY A 11 12.61 -6.58 -5.33
N GLU A 12 13.56 -6.53 -6.26
CA GLU A 12 13.77 -5.49 -7.28
C GLU A 12 12.65 -5.42 -8.35
N GLU A 13 11.72 -6.36 -8.38
CA GLU A 13 10.55 -6.33 -9.26
C GLU A 13 9.44 -5.46 -8.64
N GLY A 14 9.66 -4.15 -8.68
CA GLY A 14 8.74 -3.12 -8.21
C GLY A 14 7.71 -2.74 -9.26
N TRP A 15 6.64 -3.52 -9.40
CA TRP A 15 5.40 -3.14 -10.10
C TRP A 15 4.37 -4.28 -10.16
N ALA A 16 4.83 -5.54 -10.10
CA ALA A 16 3.97 -6.68 -10.38
C ALA A 16 2.86 -6.85 -9.33
N VAL A 17 1.61 -6.84 -9.82
CA VAL A 17 0.41 -7.22 -9.06
C VAL A 17 0.49 -8.69 -8.69
N SER A 18 0.03 -9.05 -7.50
CA SER A 18 -0.03 -10.43 -7.05
C SER A 18 -0.94 -11.29 -7.94
N LYS A 19 -0.36 -12.25 -8.68
CA LYS A 19 -1.12 -13.17 -9.55
C LYS A 19 -2.23 -13.93 -8.80
N GLN A 20 -1.97 -14.31 -7.55
CA GLN A 20 -2.96 -14.98 -6.72
C GLN A 20 -4.09 -14.03 -6.31
N PHE A 21 -3.78 -12.75 -6.09
CA PHE A 21 -4.78 -11.75 -5.76
C PHE A 21 -5.69 -11.46 -6.95
N ILE A 22 -5.13 -11.32 -8.16
CA ILE A 22 -5.92 -11.21 -9.41
C ILE A 22 -6.88 -12.38 -9.56
N ALA A 23 -6.39 -13.62 -9.44
CA ALA A 23 -7.24 -14.81 -9.57
C ALA A 23 -8.37 -14.86 -8.52
N ALA A 24 -8.08 -14.42 -7.29
CA ALA A 24 -9.11 -14.35 -6.24
C ALA A 24 -10.16 -13.27 -6.53
N LEU A 25 -9.75 -12.13 -7.08
CA LEU A 25 -10.65 -11.04 -7.45
C LEU A 25 -11.51 -11.38 -8.68
N ASP A 26 -10.95 -12.06 -9.68
CA ASP A 26 -11.68 -12.59 -10.83
C ASP A 26 -12.78 -13.57 -10.39
N TYR A 27 -12.42 -14.51 -9.51
CA TYR A 27 -13.39 -15.42 -8.91
C TYR A 27 -14.49 -14.68 -8.14
N LEU A 28 -14.12 -13.66 -7.35
CA LEU A 28 -15.07 -12.84 -6.59
C LEU A 28 -16.04 -12.12 -7.54
N GLN A 29 -15.52 -11.49 -8.59
CA GLN A 29 -16.31 -10.77 -9.58
C GLN A 29 -17.32 -11.71 -10.25
N GLY A 30 -16.88 -12.89 -10.68
CA GLY A 30 -17.77 -13.89 -11.28
C GLY A 30 -18.88 -14.34 -10.34
N LYS A 31 -18.62 -14.50 -9.04
CA LYS A 31 -19.67 -14.81 -8.05
C LYS A 31 -20.63 -13.65 -7.81
N MET A 32 -20.12 -12.43 -7.84
CA MET A 32 -20.95 -11.24 -7.69
C MET A 32 -21.87 -11.03 -8.90
N SER A 33 -21.42 -11.28 -10.13
CA SER A 33 -22.27 -11.22 -11.33
C SER A 33 -23.45 -12.18 -11.26
N VAL A 34 -23.26 -13.40 -10.74
CA VAL A 34 -24.37 -14.35 -10.52
C VAL A 34 -25.41 -13.80 -9.54
N LEU A 35 -24.96 -13.11 -8.48
CA LEU A 35 -25.87 -12.46 -7.52
C LEU A 35 -26.57 -11.24 -8.13
N GLU A 36 -25.88 -10.49 -9.00
CA GLU A 36 -26.44 -9.34 -9.71
C GLU A 36 -27.60 -9.75 -10.62
N GLU A 37 -27.47 -10.86 -11.33
CA GLU A 37 -28.53 -11.41 -12.17
C GLU A 37 -29.71 -11.98 -11.35
N GLY A 38 -29.43 -12.50 -10.16
CA GLY A 38 -30.41 -13.20 -9.32
C GLY A 38 -31.17 -12.31 -8.33
N LEU A 39 -30.71 -11.08 -8.08
CA LEU A 39 -31.29 -10.16 -7.09
C LEU A 39 -31.85 -8.91 -7.77
N ASN A 40 -32.80 -8.25 -7.12
CA ASN A 40 -33.15 -6.89 -7.53
C ASN A 40 -32.01 -5.92 -7.17
N GLY A 41 -31.96 -4.77 -7.84
CA GLY A 41 -30.85 -3.81 -7.69
C GLY A 41 -30.67 -3.27 -6.27
N VAL A 42 -31.73 -3.19 -5.45
CA VAL A 42 -31.62 -2.70 -4.05
C VAL A 42 -30.92 -3.72 -3.19
N ASP A 43 -31.35 -4.99 -3.26
CA ASP A 43 -30.76 -6.07 -2.49
C ASP A 43 -29.33 -6.35 -2.93
N PHE A 44 -29.08 -6.38 -4.24
CA PHE A 44 -27.73 -6.51 -4.79
C PHE A 44 -26.81 -5.39 -4.30
N ALA A 45 -27.31 -4.14 -4.26
CA ALA A 45 -26.56 -3.02 -3.74
C ALA A 45 -26.22 -3.14 -2.25
N GLY A 46 -27.11 -3.73 -1.46
CA GLY A 46 -26.83 -4.07 -0.06
C GLY A 46 -25.70 -5.11 0.05
N VAL A 47 -25.75 -6.15 -0.78
CA VAL A 47 -24.76 -7.24 -0.80
C VAL A 47 -23.37 -6.72 -1.14
N TRP A 48 -23.19 -6.03 -2.28
CA TRP A 48 -21.84 -5.63 -2.71
C TRP A 48 -21.23 -4.58 -1.77
N ARG A 49 -22.03 -3.68 -1.18
CA ARG A 49 -21.53 -2.69 -0.20
C ARG A 49 -21.07 -3.34 1.10
N SER A 50 -21.83 -4.34 1.58
CA SER A 50 -21.45 -5.13 2.76
C SER A 50 -20.15 -5.91 2.51
N LEU A 51 -20.02 -6.50 1.31
CA LEU A 51 -18.80 -7.16 0.87
C LEU A 51 -17.61 -6.18 0.83
N ALA A 52 -17.75 -5.02 0.19
CA ALA A 52 -16.70 -4.00 0.13
C ALA A 52 -16.21 -3.61 1.53
N THR A 53 -17.15 -3.33 2.45
CA THR A 53 -16.85 -3.00 3.84
C THR A 53 -16.08 -4.12 4.56
N SER A 54 -16.46 -5.37 4.30
CA SER A 54 -15.82 -6.54 4.90
C SER A 54 -14.42 -6.75 4.34
N VAL A 55 -14.24 -6.59 3.02
CA VAL A 55 -12.93 -6.68 2.35
C VAL A 55 -11.99 -5.57 2.81
N ASP A 56 -12.47 -4.32 2.94
CA ASP A 56 -11.71 -3.19 3.50
C ASP A 56 -11.13 -3.55 4.87
N ARG A 57 -11.98 -4.02 5.79
CA ARG A 57 -11.54 -4.43 7.13
C ARG A 57 -10.58 -5.61 7.11
N LEU A 58 -10.82 -6.62 6.27
CA LEU A 58 -9.97 -7.80 6.17
C LEU A 58 -8.57 -7.45 5.65
N LEU A 59 -8.48 -6.64 4.60
CA LEU A 59 -7.21 -6.19 4.04
C LEU A 59 -6.49 -5.25 5.01
N PHE A 60 -7.20 -4.30 5.61
CA PHE A 60 -6.65 -3.39 6.61
C PHE A 60 -6.02 -4.17 7.78
N ASN A 61 -6.78 -5.08 8.39
CA ASN A 61 -6.29 -5.87 9.52
C ASN A 61 -5.18 -6.86 9.12
N GLY A 62 -5.32 -7.49 7.94
CA GLY A 62 -4.40 -8.53 7.47
C GLY A 62 -3.07 -8.00 6.96
N ILE A 63 -3.04 -6.78 6.41
CA ILE A 63 -1.88 -6.17 5.75
C ILE A 63 -1.32 -5.04 6.60
N LEU A 64 -2.10 -3.97 6.82
CA LEU A 64 -1.64 -2.73 7.44
C LEU A 64 -1.42 -2.87 8.95
N MET A 65 -2.31 -3.62 9.61
CA MET A 65 -2.20 -3.92 11.05
C MET A 65 -1.35 -5.17 11.34
N SER A 66 -0.69 -5.74 10.34
CA SER A 66 0.30 -6.79 10.55
C SER A 66 1.56 -6.23 11.22
N ASN A 67 2.53 -7.08 11.58
CA ASN A 67 3.85 -6.62 12.06
C ASN A 67 4.87 -6.50 10.91
N GLY A 68 4.38 -6.45 9.67
CA GLY A 68 5.20 -6.35 8.47
C GLY A 68 5.82 -4.98 8.29
N LYS A 69 7.06 -4.93 7.79
CA LYS A 69 7.68 -3.67 7.38
C LYS A 69 7.37 -3.35 5.92
N PHE A 70 7.03 -2.09 5.67
CA PHE A 70 6.74 -1.57 4.33
C PHE A 70 7.89 -0.70 3.84
N HIS A 71 8.66 -1.24 2.89
CA HIS A 71 9.63 -0.48 2.09
C HIS A 71 8.92 0.16 0.90
N ASP A 72 9.59 1.08 0.20
CA ASP A 72 9.01 1.85 -0.91
C ASP A 72 8.43 0.93 -2.00
N GLY A 73 9.14 -0.14 -2.36
CA GLY A 73 8.64 -1.17 -3.27
C GLY A 73 7.39 -1.88 -2.74
N GLY A 74 7.32 -2.16 -1.43
CA GLY A 74 6.15 -2.77 -0.80
C GLY A 74 4.93 -1.84 -0.79
N VAL A 75 5.14 -0.54 -0.54
CA VAL A 75 4.08 0.49 -0.63
C VAL A 75 3.58 0.63 -2.07
N GLY A 76 4.50 0.65 -3.04
CA GLY A 76 4.18 0.73 -4.46
C GLY A 76 3.34 -0.46 -4.93
N ARG A 77 3.81 -1.68 -4.65
CA ARG A 77 3.06 -2.89 -5.02
C ARG A 77 1.68 -2.93 -4.31
N LEU A 78 1.57 -2.50 -3.04
CA LEU A 78 0.28 -2.48 -2.31
C LEU A 78 -0.69 -1.52 -3.01
N GLY A 79 -0.19 -0.38 -3.48
CA GLY A 79 -0.95 0.53 -4.32
C GLY A 79 -1.46 -0.14 -5.60
N SER A 80 -0.62 -0.92 -6.28
CA SER A 80 -1.03 -1.65 -7.50
C SER A 80 -2.10 -2.70 -7.22
N ASP A 81 -1.95 -3.53 -6.18
CA ASP A 81 -2.99 -4.52 -5.83
C ASP A 81 -4.31 -3.83 -5.46
N LEU A 82 -4.27 -2.73 -4.69
CA LEU A 82 -5.49 -1.97 -4.36
C LEU A 82 -6.13 -1.33 -5.59
N ALA A 83 -5.35 -0.86 -6.56
CA ALA A 83 -5.90 -0.37 -7.82
C ALA A 83 -6.66 -1.45 -8.60
N VAL A 84 -6.17 -2.69 -8.61
CA VAL A 84 -6.86 -3.82 -9.24
C VAL A 84 -8.15 -4.17 -8.47
N LEU A 85 -8.09 -4.17 -7.14
CA LEU A 85 -9.30 -4.34 -6.30
C LEU A 85 -10.36 -3.29 -6.65
N PHE A 86 -9.97 -2.03 -6.74
CA PHE A 86 -10.89 -0.94 -7.06
C PHE A 86 -11.48 -1.10 -8.46
N GLY A 87 -10.66 -1.44 -9.47
CA GLY A 87 -11.12 -1.72 -10.83
C GLY A 87 -12.17 -2.84 -10.92
N VAL A 88 -12.11 -3.85 -10.04
CA VAL A 88 -13.17 -4.87 -9.98
C VAL A 88 -14.48 -4.30 -9.43
N PHE A 89 -14.41 -3.43 -8.42
CA PHE A 89 -15.59 -2.79 -7.84
C PHE A 89 -16.17 -1.64 -8.70
N GLU A 90 -15.43 -1.15 -9.70
CA GLU A 90 -15.96 -0.18 -10.68
C GLU A 90 -17.15 -0.74 -11.48
N ALA A 91 -17.28 -2.06 -11.57
CA ALA A 91 -18.45 -2.72 -12.16
C ALA A 91 -19.77 -2.34 -11.45
N TRP A 92 -19.73 -2.00 -10.16
CA TRP A 92 -20.92 -1.75 -9.33
C TRP A 92 -21.01 -0.34 -8.77
N CYS A 93 -19.95 0.47 -8.91
CA CYS A 93 -19.94 1.85 -8.43
C CYS A 93 -18.93 2.75 -9.16
N LEU A 94 -19.23 4.04 -9.27
CA LEU A 94 -18.36 5.03 -9.94
C LEU A 94 -17.10 5.40 -9.13
N ARG A 95 -17.08 5.12 -7.82
CA ARG A 95 -16.00 5.56 -6.92
C ARG A 95 -15.74 4.50 -5.84
N PRO A 96 -15.08 3.40 -6.19
CA PRO A 96 -14.86 2.26 -5.30
C PRO A 96 -14.11 2.65 -4.02
N GLU A 97 -13.14 3.56 -4.07
CA GLU A 97 -12.32 3.94 -2.90
C GLU A 97 -13.15 4.48 -1.73
N GLY A 98 -14.33 5.05 -2.02
CA GLY A 98 -15.27 5.50 -0.99
C GLY A 98 -15.81 4.36 -0.10
N PHE A 99 -15.75 3.13 -0.58
CA PHE A 99 -16.16 1.92 0.15
C PHE A 99 -14.98 1.17 0.79
N PHE A 100 -13.75 1.64 0.56
CA PHE A 100 -12.52 1.09 1.12
C PHE A 100 -11.73 2.14 1.94
N PRO A 101 -12.38 2.82 2.91
CA PRO A 101 -11.77 3.95 3.57
C PRO A 101 -10.54 3.58 4.39
N LYS A 102 -10.52 2.44 5.09
CA LYS A 102 -9.41 2.11 6.00
C LYS A 102 -8.15 1.76 5.24
N VAL A 103 -8.24 0.93 4.18
CA VAL A 103 -7.06 0.61 3.36
C VAL A 103 -6.57 1.81 2.55
N SER A 104 -7.48 2.66 2.09
CA SER A 104 -7.12 3.87 1.33
C SER A 104 -6.39 4.88 2.19
N GLU A 105 -6.89 5.17 3.40
CA GLU A 105 -6.23 6.05 4.35
C GLU A 105 -4.90 5.46 4.85
N GLY A 106 -4.84 4.14 5.08
CA GLY A 106 -3.59 3.48 5.45
C GLY A 106 -2.54 3.53 4.34
N LEU A 107 -2.92 3.33 3.07
CA LEU A 107 -2.01 3.53 1.94
C LEU A 107 -1.57 4.99 1.82
N LYS A 108 -2.47 5.94 2.09
CA LYS A 108 -2.14 7.37 2.11
C LYS A 108 -1.05 7.68 3.14
N LEU A 109 -1.16 7.16 4.36
CA LEU A 109 -0.11 7.27 5.38
C LEU A 109 1.21 6.64 4.89
N LEU A 110 1.19 5.43 4.34
CA LEU A 110 2.41 4.77 3.86
C LEU A 110 3.14 5.53 2.75
N LYS A 111 2.41 6.32 1.94
CA LYS A 111 2.95 7.16 0.87
C LYS A 111 3.52 8.51 1.35
N MET A 112 3.27 8.89 2.60
CA MET A 112 3.79 10.16 3.14
C MET A 112 5.30 10.11 3.37
N LYS A 113 5.89 11.30 3.37
CA LYS A 113 7.32 11.49 3.66
C LYS A 113 7.59 11.30 5.14
N GLU A 114 8.82 10.96 5.49
CA GLU A 114 9.21 10.69 6.88
C GLU A 114 8.92 11.88 7.81
N ASN A 115 9.13 13.12 7.36
CA ASN A 115 8.81 14.31 8.15
C ASN A 115 7.31 14.44 8.42
N GLN A 116 6.46 14.21 7.42
CA GLN A 116 5.00 14.23 7.60
C GLN A 116 4.52 13.14 8.57
N LEU A 117 5.18 11.98 8.57
CA LEU A 117 4.88 10.91 9.52
C LEU A 117 5.38 11.21 10.95
N LYS A 118 6.39 12.07 11.12
CA LYS A 118 6.77 12.56 12.46
C LYS A 118 5.73 13.54 12.97
N ASP A 119 5.29 14.47 12.12
CA ASP A 119 4.24 15.43 12.45
C ASP A 119 2.91 14.73 12.81
N SER A 120 2.62 13.59 12.18
CA SER A 120 1.40 12.81 12.45
C SER A 120 1.37 12.23 13.86
N LEU A 121 2.49 11.67 14.30
CA LEU A 121 2.65 11.08 15.64
C LEU A 121 2.55 12.14 16.75
N GLU A 122 3.00 13.37 16.49
CA GLU A 122 2.90 14.48 17.45
C GLU A 122 1.53 15.15 17.44
N GLY A 123 0.88 15.20 16.26
CA GLY A 123 -0.35 15.95 16.04
C GLY A 123 -1.64 15.21 16.42
N GLY A 124 -1.60 13.88 16.56
CA GLY A 124 -2.72 13.05 17.02
C GLY A 124 -3.99 13.21 16.18
N GLU A 125 -5.16 13.11 16.81
CA GLU A 125 -6.46 13.10 16.11
C GLU A 125 -6.71 14.38 15.29
N ARG A 126 -6.22 15.54 15.77
CA ARG A 126 -6.35 16.81 15.04
C ARG A 126 -5.62 16.74 13.70
N TRP A 127 -4.38 16.25 13.72
CA TRP A 127 -3.57 16.11 12.50
C TRP A 127 -4.20 15.12 11.51
N LEU A 128 -4.77 14.01 12.01
CA LEU A 128 -5.50 13.06 11.16
C LEU A 128 -6.64 13.76 10.41
N LYS A 129 -7.48 14.52 11.12
CA LYS A 129 -8.61 15.25 10.51
C LYS A 129 -8.17 16.28 9.49
N GLU A 130 -7.14 17.07 9.82
CA GLU A 130 -6.56 18.09 8.92
C GLU A 130 -5.97 17.47 7.65
N ASN A 131 -5.41 16.25 7.76
CA ASN A 131 -4.90 15.48 6.63
C ASN A 131 -5.97 14.59 5.98
N GLY A 132 -7.25 14.76 6.32
CA GLY A 132 -8.36 14.03 5.70
C GLY A 132 -8.39 12.53 6.00
N ILE A 133 -7.78 12.11 7.12
CA ILE A 133 -7.86 10.75 7.66
C ILE A 133 -8.97 10.74 8.71
N ARG A 134 -10.07 10.06 8.40
CA ARG A 134 -11.31 10.08 9.19
C ARG A 134 -11.72 8.71 9.73
N HIS A 135 -11.12 7.64 9.22
CA HIS A 135 -11.52 6.26 9.50
C HIS A 135 -10.45 5.46 10.26
N LEU A 136 -9.27 6.06 10.46
CA LEU A 136 -8.21 5.51 11.31
C LEU A 136 -8.23 6.13 12.70
N THR A 137 -7.97 5.32 13.73
CA THR A 137 -7.66 5.81 15.07
C THR A 137 -6.19 6.22 15.18
N VAL A 138 -5.85 7.01 16.21
CA VAL A 138 -4.44 7.35 16.51
C VAL A 138 -3.60 6.09 16.72
N SER A 139 -4.12 5.09 17.43
CA SER A 139 -3.42 3.82 17.63
C SER A 139 -3.18 3.01 16.35
N GLU A 140 -4.10 3.09 15.39
CA GLU A 140 -3.97 2.47 14.08
C GLU A 140 -2.92 3.20 13.23
N GLU A 141 -2.96 4.53 13.22
CA GLU A 141 -1.96 5.37 12.55
C GLU A 141 -0.56 5.10 13.12
N GLU A 142 -0.37 5.17 14.43
CA GLU A 142 0.89 4.88 15.08
C GLU A 142 1.47 3.52 14.64
N LYS A 143 0.62 2.50 14.54
CA LYS A 143 1.06 1.17 14.14
C LYS A 143 1.52 1.15 12.68
N ILE A 144 0.76 1.78 11.79
CA ILE A 144 1.10 1.88 10.36
C ILE A 144 2.41 2.65 10.17
N VAL A 145 2.59 3.76 10.88
CA VAL A 145 3.82 4.56 10.84
C VAL A 145 5.02 3.76 11.36
N LYS A 146 4.88 3.05 12.49
CA LYS A 146 5.93 2.16 13.02
C LYS A 146 6.29 1.04 12.05
N ASN A 147 5.36 0.61 11.20
CA ASN A 147 5.59 -0.39 10.17
C ASN A 147 6.24 0.16 8.90
N ARG A 148 6.26 1.48 8.69
CA ARG A 148 6.94 2.11 7.56
C ARG A 148 8.46 2.05 7.78
N ALA A 149 9.18 1.53 6.78
CA ALA A 149 10.64 1.40 6.83
C ALA A 149 11.28 2.06 5.61
N TYR A 150 11.94 3.20 5.83
CA TYR A 150 12.77 3.86 4.84
C TYR A 150 14.13 3.16 4.78
N ILE A 151 14.59 2.82 3.58
CA ILE A 151 15.95 2.28 3.43
C ILE A 151 16.89 3.43 3.69
N GLN A 152 17.55 3.41 4.86
CA GLN A 152 18.69 4.28 5.09
C GLN A 152 19.83 3.75 4.22
N PHE A 153 20.08 4.43 3.09
CA PHE A 153 21.37 4.26 2.43
C PHE A 153 22.42 4.73 3.43
N PRO A 154 23.33 3.87 3.90
CA PRO A 154 24.45 4.36 4.68
C PRO A 154 25.19 5.35 3.80
N VAL A 155 25.34 6.57 4.31
CA VAL A 155 26.05 7.70 3.70
C VAL A 155 27.52 7.39 3.38
N LEU A 156 27.97 6.14 3.61
CA LEU A 156 29.32 5.64 3.42
C LEU A 156 29.67 5.30 1.96
N PHE A 157 28.71 5.19 1.04
CA PHE A 157 29.03 4.87 -0.37
C PHE A 157 29.27 6.08 -1.29
N PHE A 158 28.95 7.31 -0.86
CA PHE A 158 29.26 8.50 -1.67
C PHE A 158 30.73 8.93 -1.59
N GLY A 159 31.52 8.41 -0.63
CA GLY A 159 32.94 8.70 -0.49
C GLY A 159 33.86 7.89 -1.42
N ALA A 160 33.39 6.79 -2.03
CA ALA A 160 34.26 5.89 -2.80
C ALA A 160 34.34 6.25 -4.30
N TYR A 161 33.35 6.94 -4.86
CA TYR A 161 33.36 7.33 -6.28
C TYR A 161 34.21 8.58 -6.54
N HIS A 162 34.41 9.43 -5.53
CA HIS A 162 35.22 10.63 -5.67
C HIS A 162 36.74 10.37 -5.54
N LEU A 163 37.14 9.26 -4.92
CA LEU A 163 38.54 8.81 -4.91
C LEU A 163 38.93 7.99 -6.15
N TRP A 164 38.00 7.26 -6.76
CA TRP A 164 38.28 6.52 -8.00
C TRP A 164 38.56 7.44 -9.19
N LEU A 165 37.92 8.60 -9.26
CA LEU A 165 38.20 9.62 -10.28
C LEU A 165 39.53 10.36 -10.07
N ILE A 166 40.05 10.41 -8.84
CA ILE A 166 41.35 11.04 -8.54
C ILE A 166 42.52 10.08 -8.82
N VAL A 167 42.31 8.77 -8.65
CA VAL A 167 43.35 7.75 -8.90
C VAL A 167 43.53 7.43 -10.40
N LEU A 168 42.50 7.63 -11.23
CA LEU A 168 42.60 7.42 -12.67
C LEU A 168 43.31 8.54 -13.45
N ASP A 169 43.53 9.71 -12.83
CA ASP A 169 44.22 10.85 -13.47
C ASP A 169 45.75 10.89 -13.22
N GLN A 170 46.27 9.92 -12.47
CA GLN A 170 47.71 9.80 -12.12
C GLN A 170 48.45 8.68 -12.84
N CYS A 171 47.81 7.97 -13.78
CA CYS A 171 48.47 6.95 -14.62
C CYS A 171 48.61 7.43 -16.07
N GLN A 172 49.48 8.42 -16.29
CA GLN A 172 50.14 8.62 -17.59
C GLN A 172 51.34 7.66 -17.67
N PRO A 173 51.43 6.72 -18.62
CA PRO A 173 52.69 6.07 -18.90
C PRO A 173 53.57 7.05 -19.70
N PHE A 174 54.67 7.47 -19.09
CA PHE A 174 55.87 7.86 -19.82
C PHE A 174 56.46 6.61 -20.50
N ILE A 175 56.91 6.84 -21.74
CA ILE A 175 57.60 5.95 -22.69
C ILE A 175 56.67 5.17 -23.64
#